data_AF-A0A1V5R6E4-F1
#
_entry.id   AF-A0A1V5R6E4-F1
#
_cell.length_a   1.000
_cell.length_b   1.000
_cell.length_c   1.000
_cell.angle_alpha   90.00
_cell.angle_beta   90.00
_cell.angle_gamma   90.00
#
_symmetry.space_group_name_H-M   'P 1'
#
loop_
_entity.id
_entity.type
_entity.pdbx_description
1 polymer ?
#
loop_
_entity_poly.entity_id
_entity_poly.type
_entity_poly.pdbx_seq_one_letter_code
_entity_poly.pdbx_strand_id
1 'polypeptide(L)'
;MYYIYILYSLKDKKLYKGFTTDLNRRLKEHNSGKNTSTSYRRPLKLVYYEAYLIKKDAEFREKYLKTSMGKRVVKKQLKYLLEYLHRSDTISSVPKNTSTFVTKRSSSI
;
A
#
# COMPACT_ATOMS: atom_id res chain seq x y z
N MET A 1 -0.16 -17.10 14.56
CA MET A 1 0.70 -16.16 13.81
C MET A 1 0.22 -14.75 14.07
N TYR A 2 1.12 -13.78 14.15
CA TYR A 2 0.82 -12.37 14.38
C TYR A 2 1.30 -11.54 13.20
N TYR A 3 0.49 -10.60 12.74
CA TYR A 3 0.77 -9.86 11.52
C TYR A 3 0.82 -8.37 11.78
N ILE A 4 1.86 -7.73 11.26
CA ILE A 4 1.90 -6.28 11.04
C ILE A 4 1.60 -6.03 9.59
N TYR A 5 0.69 -5.11 9.29
CA TYR A 5 0.29 -4.83 7.93
C TYR A 5 0.30 -3.34 7.63
N ILE A 6 0.54 -3.02 6.37
CA ILE A 6 0.50 -1.66 5.84
C ILE A 6 -0.49 -1.60 4.69
N LEU A 7 -1.50 -0.75 4.84
CA LEU A 7 -2.46 -0.46 3.78
C LEU A 7 -2.12 0.87 3.13
N TYR A 8 -2.37 0.97 1.84
CA TYR A 8 -2.31 2.20 1.08
C TYR A 8 -3.72 2.60 0.66
N SER A 9 -4.11 3.83 1.00
CA SER A 9 -5.38 4.39 0.54
C SER A 9 -5.20 4.98 -0.85
N LEU A 10 -6.04 4.53 -1.79
CA LEU A 10 -6.08 5.13 -3.12
C LEU A 10 -6.73 6.51 -3.11
N LYS A 11 -7.47 6.86 -2.04
CA LYS A 11 -8.17 8.13 -1.93
C LYS A 11 -7.25 9.25 -1.45
N ASP A 12 -6.55 9.05 -0.34
CA ASP A 12 -5.71 10.08 0.29
C ASP A 12 -4.20 9.88 0.09
N LYS A 13 -3.82 8.80 -0.62
CA LYS A 13 -2.43 8.43 -0.93
C LYS A 13 -1.56 8.24 0.32
N LYS A 14 -2.17 8.01 1.48
CA LYS A 14 -1.47 7.79 2.76
C LYS A 14 -1.47 6.33 3.16
N LEU A 15 -0.45 5.97 3.93
CA LEU A 15 -0.31 4.64 4.54
C LEU A 15 -1.11 4.55 5.84
N TYR A 16 -1.61 3.36 6.13
CA TYR A 16 -2.16 2.94 7.42
C TYR A 16 -1.37 1.73 7.91
N LYS A 17 -1.12 1.66 9.22
CA LYS A 17 -0.34 0.58 9.85
C LYS A 17 -1.21 -0.05 10.93
N GLY A 18 -1.24 -1.37 10.99
CA GLY A 18 -1.98 -2.06 12.02
C GLY A 18 -1.42 -3.44 12.34
N PHE A 19 -2.03 -4.05 13.34
CA PHE A 19 -1.73 -5.38 13.83
C PHE A 19 -2.98 -6.26 13.80
N THR A 20 -2.81 -7.56 13.54
CA THR A 20 -3.89 -8.56 13.57
C THR A 20 -3.34 -9.97 13.71
N THR A 21 -4.15 -10.89 14.23
CA THR A 21 -3.87 -12.35 14.17
C THR A 21 -4.45 -13.01 12.91
N ASP A 22 -5.31 -12.30 12.19
CA ASP A 22 -5.95 -12.74 10.96
C ASP A 22 -5.93 -11.59 9.94
N LEU A 23 -5.03 -11.71 8.97
CA LEU A 23 -4.84 -10.68 7.94
C LEU A 23 -6.03 -10.62 6.98
N ASN A 24 -6.57 -11.77 6.57
CA ASN A 24 -7.65 -11.85 5.59
C ASN A 24 -8.94 -11.23 6.14
N ARG A 25 -9.32 -11.59 7.38
CA ARG A 25 -10.48 -10.99 8.04
C ARG A 25 -10.32 -9.47 8.17
N ARG A 26 -9.14 -9.00 8.60
CA ARG A 26 -8.89 -7.58 8.80
C ARG A 26 -8.94 -6.77 7.51
N LEU A 27 -8.47 -7.31 6.39
CA LEU A 27 -8.61 -6.66 5.08
C LEU A 27 -10.08 -6.53 4.66
N LYS A 28 -10.88 -7.57 4.87
CA LYS A 28 -12.32 -7.54 4.60
C LYS A 28 -13.01 -6.46 5.44
N GLU A 29 -12.70 -6.36 6.73
CA GLU A 29 -13.25 -5.33 7.63
C GLU A 29 -12.92 -3.90 7.19
N HIS A 30 -11.65 -3.65 6.81
CA HIS A 30 -11.22 -2.34 6.33
C HIS A 30 -11.93 -1.94 5.04
N ASN A 31 -12.10 -2.88 4.10
CA ASN A 31 -12.75 -2.60 2.82
C ASN A 31 -14.28 -2.56 2.92
N SER A 32 -14.89 -3.31 3.85
CA SER A 32 -16.32 -3.22 4.13
C SER A 32 -16.70 -1.94 4.89
N GLY A 33 -15.72 -1.12 5.32
CA GLY A 33 -15.96 0.15 6.01
C GLY A 33 -16.36 0.00 7.48
N LYS A 34 -16.23 -1.20 8.06
CA LYS A 34 -16.56 -1.47 9.47
C LYS A 34 -15.55 -0.84 10.43
N ASN A 35 -14.36 -0.50 9.94
CA ASN A 35 -13.33 0.17 10.74
C ASN A 35 -13.46 1.70 10.63
N THR A 36 -13.85 2.37 11.73
CA THR A 36 -14.09 3.82 11.78
C THR A 36 -12.87 4.64 11.38
N SER A 37 -11.66 4.22 11.74
CA SER A 37 -10.42 4.96 11.45
C SER A 37 -10.02 4.95 9.98
N THR A 38 -10.58 4.03 9.19
CA THR A 38 -10.20 3.89 7.77
C THR A 38 -11.40 3.87 6.82
N SER A 39 -12.63 3.86 7.33
CA SER A 39 -13.87 3.79 6.54
C SER A 39 -13.95 4.91 5.50
N TYR A 40 -13.55 6.13 5.89
CA TYR A 40 -13.52 7.34 5.06
C TYR A 40 -12.33 7.40 4.08
N ARG A 41 -11.36 6.49 4.25
CA ARG A 41 -10.10 6.42 3.48
C ARG A 41 -10.11 5.31 2.43
N ARG A 42 -11.23 4.62 2.23
CA ARG A 42 -11.37 3.58 1.22
C ARG A 42 -11.32 4.16 -0.20
N PRO A 43 -10.94 3.35 -1.22
CA PRO A 43 -10.51 1.96 -1.12
C PRO A 43 -9.07 1.80 -0.62
N LEU A 44 -8.81 0.71 0.13
CA LEU A 44 -7.51 0.40 0.74
C LEU A 44 -6.89 -0.85 0.10
N LYS A 45 -5.64 -0.74 -0.35
CA LYS A 45 -4.84 -1.85 -0.85
C LYS A 45 -3.85 -2.31 0.20
N LEU A 46 -3.75 -3.62 0.44
CA LEU A 46 -2.61 -4.17 1.18
C LEU A 46 -1.35 -4.00 0.32
N VAL A 47 -0.33 -3.34 0.86
CA VAL A 47 0.93 -3.11 0.15
C VAL A 47 2.12 -3.82 0.79
N TYR A 48 1.98 -4.22 2.06
CA TYR A 48 3.04 -4.91 2.79
C TYR A 48 2.48 -5.59 4.05
N TYR A 49 3.10 -6.70 4.45
CA TYR A 49 2.89 -7.30 5.77
C TYR A 49 4.14 -8.06 6.25
N GLU A 50 4.25 -8.21 7.57
CA GLU A 50 5.25 -9.05 8.26
C GLU A 50 4.51 -10.05 9.13
N ALA A 51 5.04 -11.28 9.23
CA ALA A 51 4.50 -12.35 10.04
C ALA A 51 5.47 -12.70 11.18
N TYR A 52 4.93 -12.89 12.37
CA TYR A 52 5.66 -13.16 13.61
C TYR A 52 5.06 -14.35 14.34
N LEU A 53 5.92 -15.20 14.89
CA LEU A 53 5.51 -16.31 15.76
C LEU A 53 5.16 -15.81 17.17
N ILE A 54 5.94 -14.85 17.68
CA ILE A 54 5.80 -14.31 19.02
C ILE A 54 5.06 -12.97 18.97
N LYS A 55 4.02 -12.82 19.79
CA LYS A 55 3.18 -11.61 19.85
C LYS A 55 3.99 -10.37 20.19
N LYS A 56 4.87 -10.49 21.19
CA LYS A 56 5.68 -9.39 21.72
C LYS A 56 6.57 -8.78 20.64
N ASP A 57 7.19 -9.61 19.80
CA ASP A 57 8.03 -9.14 18.70
C ASP A 57 7.24 -8.32 17.68
N ALA A 58 6.03 -8.78 17.34
CA ALA A 58 5.13 -8.04 16.47
C ALA A 58 4.71 -6.69 17.08
N GLU A 59 4.40 -6.65 18.37
CA GLU A 59 4.01 -5.40 19.06
C GLU A 59 5.18 -4.40 19.12
N PHE A 60 6.39 -4.86 19.44
CA PHE A 60 7.60 -4.02 19.39
C PHE A 60 7.82 -3.46 17.99
N ARG A 61 7.67 -4.30 16.97
CA ARG A 61 7.78 -3.90 15.58
C ARG A 61 6.73 -2.86 15.19
N GLU A 62 5.47 -3.08 15.56
CA GLU A 62 4.37 -2.14 15.27
C GLU A 62 4.67 -0.76 15.88
N LYS A 63 5.10 -0.75 17.14
CA LYS A 63 5.45 0.48 17.87
C LYS A 63 6.61 1.20 17.17
N TYR A 64 7.68 0.47 16.82
CA TYR A 64 8.78 1.03 16.04
C TYR A 64 8.30 1.64 14.72
N LEU A 65 7.46 0.93 13.97
CA LEU A 65 6.94 1.40 12.69
C LEU A 65 6.09 2.67 12.80
N LYS A 66 5.48 2.93 13.95
CA LYS A 66 4.72 4.16 14.21
C LYS A 66 5.61 5.38 14.51
N THR A 67 6.89 5.18 14.86
CA THR A 67 7.88 6.26 15.07
C THR A 67 8.26 7.00 13.78
N SER A 68 8.90 8.15 13.89
CA SER A 68 9.44 8.90 12.75
C SER A 68 10.47 8.12 11.96
N MET A 69 11.35 7.37 12.64
CA MET A 69 12.36 6.54 11.96
C MET A 69 11.72 5.34 11.26
N GLY A 70 10.79 4.66 11.94
CA GLY A 70 10.02 3.57 11.32
C GLY A 70 9.23 4.02 10.09
N LYS A 71 8.67 5.24 10.10
CA LYS A 71 8.05 5.85 8.91
C LYS A 71 9.04 6.03 7.76
N ARG A 72 10.27 6.48 8.01
CA ARG A 72 11.33 6.63 6.99
C ARG A 72 11.75 5.27 6.43
N VAL A 73 11.93 4.27 7.28
CA VAL A 73 12.26 2.90 6.88
C VAL A 73 11.20 2.32 5.95
N VAL A 74 9.92 2.42 6.32
CA VAL A 74 8.81 1.94 5.46
C VAL A 74 8.80 2.66 4.12
N LYS A 75 8.95 3.99 4.10
CA LYS A 75 8.99 4.74 2.83
C LYS A 75 10.16 4.30 1.94
N LYS A 76 11.33 4.05 2.52
CA LYS A 76 12.50 3.55 1.80
C LYS A 76 12.24 2.14 1.26
N GLN A 77 11.69 1.25 2.08
CA GLN A 77 11.37 -0.12 1.72
C GLN A 77 10.33 -0.20 0.59
N LEU A 78 9.32 0.67 0.61
CA LEU A 78 8.25 0.71 -0.38
C LEU A 78 8.49 1.73 -1.50
N LYS A 79 9.72 2.23 -1.68
CA LYS A 79 10.04 3.33 -2.59
C LYS A 79 9.44 3.13 -3.99
N TYR A 80 9.81 2.05 -4.66
CA TYR A 80 9.38 1.80 -6.04
C TYR A 80 7.89 1.49 -6.17
N LEU A 81 7.30 0.82 -5.17
CA LEU A 81 5.86 0.58 -5.15
C LEU A 81 5.08 1.89 -5.04
N LEU A 82 5.52 2.81 -4.17
CA LEU A 82 4.89 4.12 -4.03
C LEU A 82 5.05 4.95 -5.30
N GLU A 83 6.23 4.95 -5.92
CA GLU A 83 6.45 5.59 -7.23
C GLU A 83 5.53 5.02 -8.32
N TYR A 84 5.38 3.69 -8.39
CA TYR A 84 4.47 3.01 -9.31
C TYR A 84 3.02 3.44 -9.09
N LEU A 85 2.54 3.36 -7.84
CA LEU A 85 1.15 3.71 -7.50
C LEU A 85 0.82 5.16 -7.86
N HIS A 86 1.72 6.10 -7.58
CA HIS A 86 1.53 7.51 -7.95
C HIS A 86 1.47 7.72 -9.47
N ARG A 87 2.30 7.02 -10.25
CA ARG A 87 2.27 7.12 -11.73
C ARG A 87 1.02 6.50 -12.33
N SER A 88 0.56 5.35 -11.81
CA SER A 88 -0.65 4.68 -12.30
C SER A 88 -1.89 5.55 -12.15
N ASP A 89 -1.96 6.33 -11.07
CA ASP A 89 -3.04 7.30 -10.87
C ASP A 89 -3.03 8.37 -11.98
N THR A 90 -1.86 8.92 -12.31
CA THR A 90 -1.70 9.92 -13.39
C THR A 90 -2.14 9.38 -14.74
N ILE A 91 -1.72 8.15 -15.09
CA ILE A 91 -2.07 7.53 -16.39
C ILE A 91 -3.57 7.23 -16.46
N SER A 92 -4.19 6.81 -15.35
CA SER A 92 -5.63 6.55 -15.30
C SER A 92 -6.50 7.82 -15.43
N SER A 93 -5.94 9.00 -15.15
CA SER A 93 -6.61 10.30 -15.33
C SER A 93 -6.45 10.92 -16.72
N VAL A 94 -5.62 10.34 -17.60
CA VAL A 94 -5.54 10.80 -19.00
C VAL A 94 -6.76 10.26 -19.76
N PRO A 95 -7.60 11.13 -20.36
CA PRO A 95 -8.72 10.66 -21.17
C PRO A 95 -8.19 9.78 -22.31
N LYS A 96 -8.83 8.61 -22.52
CA LYS A 96 -8.45 7.60 -23.53
C LYS A 96 -8.73 8.03 -24.99
N ASN A 97 -8.56 9.31 -25.30
CA ASN A 97 -8.68 9.86 -26.66
C ASN A 97 -7.32 10.31 -27.18
N THR A 98 -6.37 9.39 -27.25
CA THR A 98 -5.19 9.55 -28.12
C THR A 98 -4.85 8.19 -28.73
N SER A 99 -5.40 7.97 -29.92
CA SER A 99 -4.80 7.02 -30.87
C SER A 99 -3.50 7.63 -31.35
N THR A 100 -2.38 7.32 -30.71
CA THR A 100 -1.05 7.72 -31.16
C THR A 100 -0.24 6.50 -31.57
N PHE A 101 -0.27 6.29 -32.89
CA PHE A 101 0.74 5.66 -33.74
C PHE A 101 2.03 5.23 -33.04
N VAL A 102 2.19 3.92 -32.88
CA VAL A 102 3.50 3.31 -32.66
C VAL A 102 4.22 3.27 -34.01
N THR A 103 5.10 4.25 -34.25
CA THR A 103 6.06 4.19 -35.36
C THR A 103 7.07 3.09 -35.04
N LYS A 104 7.01 1.98 -35.80
CA LYS A 104 8.06 0.95 -35.83
C LYS A 104 9.39 1.62 -36.16
N ARG A 105 10.34 1.61 -35.23
CA ARG A 105 11.75 1.82 -35.58
C ARG A 105 12.24 0.53 -36.23
N SER A 106 12.43 0.63 -37.53
CA SER A 106 13.29 -0.24 -38.33
C SER A 106 14.70 -0.19 -37.74
N SER A 107 15.24 -1.35 -37.36
CA SER A 107 16.67 -1.54 -37.22
C SER A 107 17.07 -2.51 -38.32
N SER A 108 17.49 -1.93 -39.43
CA SER A 108 18.24 -2.61 -40.49
C SER A 108 19.72 -2.58 -40.14
N ILE A 109 20.35 -3.74 -40.35
CA ILE A 109 21.79 -4.02 -40.47
C ILE A 109 22.55 -4.09 -39.14
#